data_AF-A0A6G0Q5J3-F1
#
_entry.id   AF-A0A6G0Q5J3-F1
#
_cell.length_a   1.000
_cell.length_b   1.000
_cell.length_c   1.000
_cell.angle_alpha   90.00
_cell.angle_beta   90.00
_cell.angle_gamma   90.00
#
_symmetry.space_group_name_H-M   'P 1'
#
loop_
_entity.id
_entity.type
_entity.pdbx_description
1 polymer ?
#
loop_
_entity_poly.entity_id
_entity_poly.type
_entity_poly.pdbx_seq_one_letter_code
_entity_poly.pdbx_strand_id
1 'polypeptide(L)'
;MRQFVQTYFDDIFVHSRASEGKTAVEAHLGHLREVLLCMRENRLYANINKCIFGAEEIPFLGCFLGKDGVRADPEKVCAIAQWPVPVSQKDLRKWLGLANYLHKYSANYAEMARPLTNLLKKDAVWSWTSEAQQAFEAIKSSLQSAPILALPDEERPFSVVCDASDFAIGCALLQVDAEGRERVVSFQSRQLKAAEKNYPVHDKELLAMKYALVKFRVHLLGQNPL
;
A
#
# COMPACT_ATOMS: atom_id res chain seq x y z
N MET A 1 23.74 -14.65 -1.74
CA MET A 1 23.20 -13.44 -1.10
C MET A 1 21.97 -12.78 -1.77
N ARG A 2 22.00 -12.25 -3.00
CA ARG A 2 20.86 -11.45 -3.57
C ARG A 2 19.49 -12.15 -3.62
N GLN A 3 19.46 -13.48 -3.59
CA GLN A 3 18.23 -14.28 -3.59
C GLN A 3 17.43 -14.20 -2.29
N PHE A 4 18.08 -13.83 -1.17
CA PHE A 4 17.48 -13.85 0.17
C PHE A 4 17.79 -12.58 0.98
N VAL A 5 18.53 -11.63 0.39
CA VAL A 5 18.90 -10.35 1.00
C VAL A 5 18.43 -9.20 0.13
N GLN A 6 17.71 -8.27 0.74
CA GLN A 6 17.38 -6.98 0.16
C GLN A 6 17.97 -5.87 1.04
N THR A 7 18.36 -4.75 0.43
CA THR A 7 18.95 -3.62 1.15
C THR A 7 18.25 -2.34 0.75
N TYR A 8 17.95 -1.49 1.71
CA TYR A 8 17.40 -0.16 1.47
C TYR A 8 18.13 0.86 2.36
N PHE A 9 18.98 1.69 1.75
CA PHE A 9 19.93 2.56 2.47
C PHE A 9 20.74 1.78 3.53
N ASP A 10 20.48 2.04 4.81
CA ASP A 10 21.14 1.45 5.98
C ASP A 10 20.46 0.16 6.49
N ASP A 11 19.28 -0.17 5.99
CA ASP A 11 18.54 -1.36 6.39
C ASP A 11 18.90 -2.58 5.52
N ILE A 12 19.17 -3.71 6.18
CA ILE A 12 19.44 -5.02 5.56
C ILE A 12 18.32 -5.98 5.96
N PHE A 13 17.61 -6.50 4.96
CA PHE A 13 16.52 -7.45 5.12
C PHE A 13 16.96 -8.82 4.68
N VAL A 14 16.79 -9.80 5.56
CA VAL A 14 17.05 -11.20 5.26
C VAL A 14 15.72 -11.94 5.30
N HIS A 15 15.31 -12.54 4.19
CA HIS A 15 14.13 -13.39 4.13
C HIS A 15 14.54 -14.82 3.80
N SER A 16 13.75 -15.82 4.19
CA SER A 16 14.12 -17.22 3.97
C SER A 16 12.87 -18.07 3.81
N ARG A 17 12.98 -19.12 3.00
CA ARG A 17 11.95 -20.12 2.79
C ARG A 17 12.51 -21.49 3.18
N ALA A 18 11.61 -22.42 3.52
CA ALA A 18 12.03 -23.81 3.71
C ALA A 18 12.64 -24.35 2.41
N SER A 19 13.63 -25.22 2.54
CA SER A 19 14.32 -25.87 1.41
C SER A 19 14.44 -27.37 1.70
N GLU A 20 14.78 -28.18 0.69
CA GLU A 20 14.92 -29.63 0.89
C GLU A 20 15.84 -29.94 2.09
N GLY A 21 15.29 -30.68 3.06
CA GLY A 21 16.00 -31.09 4.27
C GLY A 21 16.21 -30.00 5.34
N LYS A 22 15.64 -28.80 5.19
CA LYS A 22 15.73 -27.72 6.19
C LYS A 22 14.41 -27.00 6.41
N THR A 23 14.07 -26.77 7.68
CA THR A 23 13.01 -25.84 8.08
C THR A 23 13.35 -24.41 7.65
N ALA A 24 12.34 -23.54 7.55
CA ALA A 24 12.55 -22.13 7.22
C ALA A 24 13.49 -21.42 8.22
N VAL A 25 13.43 -21.81 9.51
CA VAL A 25 14.30 -21.27 10.55
C VAL A 25 15.75 -21.72 10.36
N GLU A 26 15.99 -23.00 10.06
CA GLU A 26 17.35 -23.51 9.81
C GLU A 26 17.97 -22.87 8.57
N ALA A 27 17.20 -22.71 7.50
CA ALA A 27 17.62 -21.96 6.33
C ALA A 27 17.96 -20.50 6.68
N HIS A 28 17.11 -19.85 7.49
CA HIS A 28 17.30 -18.47 7.92
C HIS A 28 18.56 -18.26 8.76
N LEU A 29 18.88 -19.18 9.67
CA LEU A 29 20.12 -19.13 10.45
C LEU A 29 21.35 -19.21 9.55
N GLY A 30 21.31 -20.05 8.51
CA GLY A 30 22.37 -20.14 7.50
C GLY A 30 22.56 -18.83 6.74
N HIS A 31 21.46 -18.26 6.24
CA HIS A 31 21.47 -16.97 5.54
C HIS A 31 21.96 -15.81 6.43
N LEU A 32 21.50 -15.75 7.67
CA LEU A 32 21.93 -14.74 8.63
C LEU A 32 23.44 -14.85 8.90
N ARG A 33 23.96 -16.08 9.02
CA ARG A 33 25.40 -16.31 9.16
C ARG A 33 26.18 -15.78 7.97
N GLU A 34 25.74 -16.05 6.73
CA GLU A 34 26.38 -15.53 5.51
C GLU A 34 26.42 -14.00 5.51
N VAL A 35 25.30 -13.35 5.87
CA VAL A 35 25.19 -11.88 5.93
C VAL A 35 26.09 -11.29 7.00
N LEU A 36 26.06 -11.82 8.22
CA LEU A 36 26.87 -11.31 9.33
C LEU A 36 28.38 -11.51 9.10
N LEU A 37 28.77 -12.60 8.43
CA LEU A 37 30.16 -12.82 8.00
C LEU A 37 30.59 -11.77 6.99
N CYS A 38 29.77 -11.50 5.97
CA CYS A 38 30.02 -10.46 4.98
C CYS A 38 30.12 -9.06 5.63
N MET A 39 29.20 -8.72 6.54
CA MET A 39 29.27 -7.48 7.30
C MET A 39 30.58 -7.36 8.08
N ARG A 40 31.01 -8.44 8.75
CA ARG A 40 32.25 -8.49 9.52
C ARG A 40 33.49 -8.28 8.62
N GLU A 41 33.54 -8.95 7.47
CA GLU A 41 34.63 -8.80 6.49
C GLU A 41 34.74 -7.36 5.97
N ASN A 42 33.60 -6.71 5.78
CA ASN A 42 33.51 -5.33 5.29
C ASN A 42 33.50 -4.27 6.40
N ARG A 43 33.68 -4.66 7.67
CA ARG A 43 33.65 -3.77 8.85
C ARG A 43 32.37 -2.92 8.94
N LEU A 44 31.23 -3.53 8.59
CA LEU A 44 29.89 -2.98 8.82
C LEU A 44 29.35 -3.45 10.16
N TYR A 45 28.80 -2.53 10.94
CA TYR A 45 28.30 -2.79 12.29
C TYR A 45 26.82 -2.47 12.38
N ALA A 46 26.02 -3.46 12.81
CA ALA A 46 24.61 -3.26 13.08
C ALA A 46 24.38 -2.77 14.50
N ASN A 47 23.40 -1.88 14.69
CA ASN A 47 22.94 -1.47 16.01
C ASN A 47 21.98 -2.54 16.56
N ILE A 48 22.45 -3.34 17.52
CA ILE A 48 21.67 -4.46 18.09
C ILE A 48 20.29 -4.06 18.60
N ASN A 49 20.14 -2.84 19.12
CA ASN A 49 18.87 -2.33 19.66
C ASN A 49 17.83 -2.04 18.56
N LYS A 50 18.27 -1.93 17.31
CA LYS A 50 17.40 -1.73 16.13
C LYS A 50 17.22 -3.01 15.32
N CYS A 51 17.97 -4.07 15.62
CA CYS A 51 17.88 -5.33 14.89
C CYS A 51 16.64 -6.12 15.34
N ILE A 52 15.94 -6.69 14.37
CA ILE A 52 14.82 -7.62 14.59
C ILE A 52 15.21 -8.94 13.94
N PHE A 53 15.20 -10.03 14.71
CA PHE A 53 15.60 -11.36 14.23
C PHE A 53 14.47 -12.36 14.38
N GLY A 54 14.31 -13.25 13.39
CA GLY A 54 13.40 -14.40 13.47
C GLY A 54 11.91 -14.05 13.64
N ALA A 55 11.50 -12.83 13.26
CA ALA A 55 10.11 -12.39 13.35
C ALA A 55 9.31 -12.82 12.11
N GLU A 56 8.02 -13.13 12.30
CA GLU A 56 7.10 -13.45 11.20
C GLU A 56 6.70 -12.21 10.39
N GLU A 57 6.66 -11.05 11.03
CA GLU A 57 6.44 -9.73 10.43
C GLU A 57 7.51 -8.74 10.93
N ILE A 58 7.95 -7.84 10.06
CA ILE A 58 8.91 -6.78 10.38
C ILE A 58 8.40 -5.42 9.89
N PRO A 59 8.67 -4.33 10.64
CA PRO A 59 8.38 -2.98 10.16
C PRO A 59 9.31 -2.61 8.99
N PHE A 60 8.75 -2.04 7.93
CA PHE A 60 9.50 -1.57 6.75
C PHE A 60 8.81 -0.35 6.13
N LEU A 61 9.53 0.76 5.96
CA LEU A 61 9.04 1.99 5.31
C LEU A 61 7.62 2.43 5.73
N GLY A 62 7.32 2.28 7.02
CA GLY A 62 6.03 2.67 7.60
C GLY A 62 4.86 1.74 7.26
N CYS A 63 5.12 0.50 6.87
CA CYS A 63 4.20 -0.64 6.83
C CYS A 63 4.83 -1.87 7.52
N PHE A 64 4.08 -2.99 7.58
CA PHE A 64 4.59 -4.26 8.10
C PHE A 64 4.70 -5.27 6.97
N LEU A 65 5.86 -5.91 6.86
CA LEU A 65 6.17 -6.93 5.86
C LEU A 65 6.18 -8.29 6.55
N GLY A 66 5.39 -9.23 6.05
CA GLY A 66 5.32 -10.59 6.57
C GLY A 66 5.25 -11.65 5.48
N LYS A 67 5.11 -12.91 5.91
CA LYS A 67 4.99 -14.06 4.99
C LYS A 67 3.82 -13.92 4.00
N ASP A 68 2.71 -13.32 4.45
CA ASP A 68 1.46 -13.23 3.69
C ASP A 68 1.40 -11.97 2.82
N GLY A 69 2.38 -11.07 2.96
CA GLY A 69 2.49 -9.84 2.18
C GLY A 69 2.75 -8.60 3.04
N VAL A 70 2.20 -7.46 2.60
CA VAL A 70 2.37 -6.14 3.21
C VAL A 70 1.08 -5.68 3.86
N ARG A 71 1.15 -5.40 5.16
CA ARG A 71 0.04 -4.89 5.98
C ARG A 71 0.25 -3.41 6.33
N ALA A 72 -0.84 -2.67 6.44
CA ALA A 72 -0.81 -1.31 6.96
C ALA A 72 -0.30 -1.29 8.41
N ASP A 73 0.42 -0.23 8.76
CA ASP A 73 0.87 -0.03 10.14
C ASP A 73 -0.32 0.03 11.11
N PRO A 74 -0.44 -0.93 12.06
CA PRO A 74 -1.57 -0.99 12.96
C PRO A 74 -1.67 0.23 13.86
N GLU A 75 -0.57 0.92 14.18
CA GLU A 75 -0.61 2.18 14.93
C GLU A 75 -1.26 3.29 14.11
N LYS A 76 -0.93 3.40 12.81
CA LYS A 76 -1.55 4.38 11.91
C LYS A 76 -3.02 4.08 11.67
N VAL A 77 -3.38 2.80 11.50
CA VAL A 77 -4.78 2.36 11.34
C VAL A 77 -5.58 2.68 12.62
N CYS A 78 -5.01 2.36 13.79
CA CYS A 78 -5.61 2.68 15.09
C CYS A 78 -5.80 4.19 15.27
N ALA A 79 -4.78 4.99 14.95
CA ALA A 79 -4.85 6.45 15.02
C ALA A 79 -5.95 7.02 14.12
N ILE A 80 -6.16 6.48 12.91
CA ILE A 80 -7.27 6.87 12.04
C ILE A 80 -8.62 6.50 12.63
N ALA A 81 -8.77 5.28 13.14
CA ALA A 81 -10.02 4.77 13.68
C ALA A 81 -10.46 5.56 14.91
N GLN A 82 -9.52 5.85 15.82
CA GLN A 82 -9.77 6.55 17.08
C GLN A 82 -9.83 8.08 16.91
N TRP A 83 -9.48 8.62 15.74
CA TRP A 83 -9.48 10.06 15.52
C TRP A 83 -10.90 10.64 15.75
N PRO A 84 -11.04 11.70 16.57
CA PRO A 84 -12.34 12.31 16.82
C PRO A 84 -12.91 12.94 15.55
N VAL A 85 -14.23 13.15 15.51
CA VAL A 85 -14.85 13.85 14.38
C VAL A 85 -14.18 15.23 14.22
N PRO A 86 -13.63 15.56 13.03
CA PRO A 86 -13.03 16.85 12.78
C PRO A 86 -14.04 17.98 13.04
N VAL A 87 -13.61 19.02 13.76
CA VAL A 87 -14.43 20.20 14.07
C VAL A 87 -14.04 21.42 13.23
N SER A 88 -12.98 21.31 12.43
CA SER A 88 -12.50 22.37 11.54
C SER A 88 -11.87 21.81 10.27
N GLN A 89 -11.77 22.65 9.22
CA GLN A 89 -11.03 22.29 8.00
C GLN A 89 -9.57 21.93 8.29
N LYS A 90 -8.95 22.56 9.29
CA LYS A 90 -7.56 22.27 9.67
C LYS A 90 -7.43 20.85 10.22
N ASP A 91 -8.36 20.43 11.06
CA ASP A 91 -8.35 19.09 11.64
C ASP A 91 -8.69 18.04 10.59
N LEU A 92 -9.62 18.35 9.69
CA LEU A 92 -9.94 17.47 8.56
C LEU A 92 -8.74 17.29 7.62
N ARG A 93 -7.96 18.34 7.34
CA ARG A 93 -6.72 18.24 6.55
C ARG A 93 -5.69 17.31 7.22
N LYS A 94 -5.53 17.38 8.54
CA LYS A 94 -4.61 16.49 9.28
C LYS A 94 -5.04 15.04 9.16
N TRP A 95 -6.32 14.77 9.40
CA TRP A 95 -6.86 13.42 9.32
C TRP A 95 -6.78 12.87 7.89
N LEU A 96 -7.20 13.63 6.89
CA LEU A 96 -7.09 13.24 5.48
C LEU A 96 -5.63 13.03 5.04
N GLY A 97 -4.67 13.78 5.61
CA GLY A 97 -3.25 13.56 5.35
C GLY A 97 -2.82 12.14 5.72
N LEU A 98 -3.22 11.67 6.90
CA LEU A 98 -2.92 10.31 7.35
C LEU A 98 -3.76 9.26 6.61
N ALA A 99 -5.04 9.52 6.33
CA ALA A 99 -5.88 8.60 5.57
C ALA A 99 -5.37 8.43 4.12
N ASN A 100 -4.90 9.51 3.49
CA ASN A 100 -4.27 9.49 2.17
C ASN A 100 -2.97 8.69 2.17
N TYR A 101 -2.22 8.64 3.27
CA TYR A 101 -1.05 7.77 3.36
C TYR A 101 -1.44 6.28 3.25
N LEU A 102 -2.61 5.91 3.80
CA LEU A 102 -3.11 4.54 3.83
C LEU A 102 -4.03 4.17 2.64
N HIS A 103 -4.34 5.10 1.73
CA HIS A 103 -5.32 4.86 0.66
C HIS A 103 -4.99 3.65 -0.24
N LYS A 104 -3.72 3.28 -0.39
CA LYS A 104 -3.28 2.12 -1.18
C LYS A 104 -3.81 0.77 -0.68
N TYR A 105 -4.33 0.73 0.55
CA TYR A 105 -4.95 -0.43 1.18
C TYR A 105 -6.48 -0.43 1.09
N SER A 106 -7.09 0.60 0.48
CA SER A 106 -8.54 0.80 0.44
C SER A 106 -9.02 0.94 -1.01
N ALA A 107 -9.91 0.04 -1.42
CA ALA A 107 -10.58 0.13 -2.70
C ALA A 107 -11.52 1.36 -2.72
N ASN A 108 -11.60 2.05 -3.86
CA ASN A 108 -12.52 3.18 -4.08
C ASN A 108 -12.39 4.35 -3.08
N TYR A 109 -11.22 4.47 -2.43
CA TYR A 109 -10.95 5.51 -1.44
C TYR A 109 -11.26 6.93 -1.92
N ALA A 110 -10.88 7.28 -3.16
CA ALA A 110 -11.08 8.63 -3.69
C ALA A 110 -12.57 9.03 -3.79
N GLU A 111 -13.45 8.07 -4.04
CA GLU A 111 -14.89 8.28 -4.07
C GLU A 111 -15.44 8.44 -2.65
N MET A 112 -15.06 7.56 -1.73
CA MET A 112 -15.44 7.66 -0.31
C MET A 112 -15.00 8.99 0.30
N ALA A 113 -13.79 9.47 -0.03
CA ALA A 113 -13.25 10.72 0.50
C ALA A 113 -13.86 11.99 -0.13
N ARG A 114 -14.76 11.86 -1.11
CA ARG A 114 -15.34 13.00 -1.84
C ARG A 114 -16.12 13.96 -0.94
N PRO A 115 -17.07 13.53 -0.09
CA PRO A 115 -17.81 14.45 0.79
C PRO A 115 -16.87 15.25 1.70
N LEU A 116 -15.81 14.61 2.19
CA LEU A 116 -14.81 15.22 3.06
C LEU A 116 -13.92 16.24 2.32
N THR A 117 -13.41 15.86 1.15
CA THR A 117 -12.58 16.78 0.35
C THR A 117 -13.37 17.98 -0.18
N ASN A 118 -14.69 17.87 -0.36
CA ASN A 118 -15.55 19.01 -0.69
C ASN A 118 -15.55 20.08 0.41
N LEU A 119 -15.47 19.69 1.69
CA LEU A 119 -15.40 20.61 2.83
C LEU A 119 -14.08 21.40 2.89
N LEU A 120 -13.08 21.00 2.10
CA LEU A 120 -11.76 21.65 2.06
C LEU A 120 -11.58 22.65 0.91
N LYS A 121 -12.59 22.83 0.06
CA LYS A 121 -12.55 23.80 -1.05
C LYS A 121 -12.49 25.23 -0.52
N LYS A 122 -11.87 26.13 -1.30
CA LYS A 122 -11.57 27.51 -0.90
C LYS A 122 -12.79 28.29 -0.38
N ASP A 123 -13.95 28.09 -1.00
CA ASP A 123 -15.19 28.80 -0.68
C ASP A 123 -16.22 27.92 0.06
N ALA A 124 -15.78 26.76 0.58
CA ALA A 124 -16.67 25.86 1.30
C ALA A 124 -16.95 26.40 2.71
N VAL A 125 -18.22 26.61 3.02
CA VAL A 125 -18.68 26.83 4.40
C VAL A 125 -18.46 25.53 5.17
N TRP A 126 -17.82 25.63 6.33
CA TRP A 126 -17.64 24.47 7.19
C TRP A 126 -18.99 24.03 7.75
N SER A 127 -19.49 22.91 7.25
CA SER A 127 -20.71 22.26 7.72
C SER A 127 -20.50 20.75 7.72
N TRP A 128 -20.49 20.16 8.91
CA TRP A 128 -20.34 18.71 9.06
C TRP A 128 -21.71 18.05 8.84
N THR A 129 -21.94 17.56 7.63
CA THR A 129 -23.22 16.95 7.22
C THR A 129 -23.27 15.46 7.56
N SER A 130 -24.47 14.86 7.46
CA SER A 130 -24.62 13.40 7.57
C SER A 130 -23.79 12.66 6.52
N GLU A 131 -23.69 13.20 5.29
CA GLU A 131 -22.87 12.64 4.21
C GLU A 131 -21.37 12.66 4.57
N ALA A 132 -20.89 13.74 5.19
CA ALA A 132 -19.52 13.82 5.68
C ALA A 132 -19.25 12.80 6.80
N GLN A 133 -20.20 12.65 7.73
CA GLN A 133 -20.10 11.64 8.79
C GLN A 133 -20.06 10.21 8.23
N GLN A 134 -20.93 9.89 7.26
CA GLN A 134 -20.95 8.58 6.62
C GLN A 134 -19.63 8.30 5.88
N ALA A 135 -19.10 9.28 5.14
CA ALA A 135 -17.80 9.16 4.48
C ALA A 135 -16.64 8.94 5.47
N PHE A 136 -16.65 9.67 6.59
CA PHE A 136 -15.66 9.54 7.63
C PHE A 136 -15.64 8.13 8.24
N GLU A 137 -16.81 7.60 8.61
CA GLU A 137 -16.91 6.24 9.16
C GLU A 137 -16.64 5.15 8.11
N ALA A 138 -17.07 5.34 6.87
CA ALA A 138 -16.79 4.41 5.78
C ALA A 138 -15.28 4.24 5.53
N ILE A 139 -14.53 5.34 5.52
CA ILE A 139 -13.07 5.30 5.36
C ILE A 139 -12.41 4.61 6.56
N LYS A 140 -12.84 4.92 7.80
CA LYS A 140 -12.34 4.24 9.01
C LYS A 140 -12.55 2.73 8.91
N SER A 141 -13.77 2.31 8.61
CA SER A 141 -14.12 0.91 8.47
C SER A 141 -13.31 0.22 7.37
N SER A 142 -13.19 0.85 6.19
CA SER A 142 -12.39 0.32 5.08
C SER A 142 -10.92 0.15 5.42
N LEU A 143 -10.32 1.10 6.14
CA LEU A 143 -8.92 1.02 6.55
C LEU A 143 -8.67 0.02 7.70
N GLN A 144 -9.66 -0.20 8.58
CA GLN A 144 -9.59 -1.23 9.62
C GLN A 144 -9.73 -2.66 9.06
N SER A 145 -10.52 -2.80 8.00
CA SER A 145 -10.72 -4.06 7.26
C SER A 145 -9.77 -4.21 6.06
N ALA A 146 -8.73 -3.37 6.00
CA ALA A 146 -7.76 -3.37 4.91
C ALA A 146 -7.11 -4.76 4.75
N PRO A 147 -7.05 -5.31 3.53
CA PRO A 147 -6.43 -6.59 3.29
C PRO A 147 -4.91 -6.50 3.43
N ILE A 148 -4.27 -7.66 3.67
CA ILE A 148 -2.84 -7.82 3.47
C ILE A 148 -2.58 -7.87 1.96
N LEU A 149 -1.84 -6.88 1.46
CA LEU A 149 -1.48 -6.78 0.04
C LEU A 149 -0.38 -7.78 -0.29
N ALA A 150 -0.44 -8.44 -1.44
CA ALA A 150 0.61 -9.33 -1.89
C ALA A 150 1.90 -8.57 -2.21
N LEU A 151 3.03 -9.25 -1.99
CA LEU A 151 4.31 -8.80 -2.53
C LEU A 151 4.32 -9.06 -4.05
N PRO A 152 4.75 -8.09 -4.86
CA PRO A 152 4.84 -8.27 -6.30
C PRO A 152 5.91 -9.33 -6.62
N ASP A 153 5.55 -10.28 -7.47
CA ASP A 153 6.45 -11.25 -8.07
C ASP A 153 6.72 -10.85 -9.52
N GLU A 154 7.91 -10.35 -9.83
CA GLU A 154 8.25 -9.87 -11.18
C GLU A 154 8.28 -11.01 -12.23
N GLU A 155 8.33 -12.27 -11.80
CA GLU A 155 8.35 -13.44 -12.70
C GLU A 155 6.95 -13.89 -13.13
N ARG A 156 5.90 -13.29 -12.56
CA ARG A 156 4.50 -13.66 -12.81
C ARG A 156 3.73 -12.53 -13.48
N PRO A 157 2.74 -12.85 -14.33
CA PRO A 157 1.92 -11.83 -14.96
C PRO A 157 1.12 -11.03 -13.94
N PHE A 158 1.03 -9.72 -14.18
CA PHE A 158 0.13 -8.83 -13.47
C PHE A 158 -1.20 -8.69 -14.21
N SER A 159 -2.29 -8.61 -13.45
CA SER A 159 -3.61 -8.23 -13.94
C SER A 159 -3.97 -6.84 -13.40
N VAL A 160 -4.65 -6.03 -14.20
CA VAL A 160 -5.12 -4.71 -13.78
C VAL A 160 -6.63 -4.65 -13.96
N VAL A 161 -7.33 -4.33 -12.89
CA VAL A 161 -8.77 -4.03 -12.93
C VAL A 161 -8.93 -2.53 -12.77
N CYS A 162 -9.74 -1.92 -13.64
CA CYS A 162 -10.08 -0.51 -13.61
C CYS A 162 -11.58 -0.36 -13.48
N ASP A 163 -12.00 0.73 -12.85
CA ASP A 163 -13.40 1.13 -12.74
C ASP A 163 -13.49 2.65 -12.74
N ALA A 164 -14.58 3.18 -13.28
CA ALA A 164 -14.85 4.60 -13.32
C ALA A 164 -16.28 4.91 -12.87
N SER A 165 -16.39 5.91 -12.00
CA SER A 165 -17.67 6.51 -11.63
C SER A 165 -17.81 7.91 -12.23
N ASP A 166 -18.95 8.56 -11.98
CA ASP A 166 -19.15 9.94 -12.40
C ASP A 166 -18.22 10.95 -11.73
N PHE A 167 -17.49 10.53 -10.70
CA PHE A 167 -16.73 11.43 -9.84
C PHE A 167 -15.30 11.00 -9.60
N ALA A 168 -14.98 9.72 -9.75
CA ALA A 168 -13.66 9.17 -9.49
C ALA A 168 -13.32 8.05 -10.47
N ILE A 169 -12.03 7.74 -10.54
CA ILE A 169 -11.51 6.54 -11.19
C ILE A 169 -10.73 5.73 -10.16
N GLY A 170 -10.84 4.41 -10.25
CA GLY A 170 -10.16 3.45 -9.42
C GLY A 170 -9.46 2.40 -10.26
N CYS A 171 -8.39 1.83 -9.73
CA CYS A 171 -7.77 0.65 -10.29
C CYS A 171 -7.06 -0.17 -9.21
N ALA A 172 -6.99 -1.48 -9.43
CA ALA A 172 -6.28 -2.43 -8.59
C ALA A 172 -5.27 -3.19 -9.44
N LEU A 173 -4.03 -3.29 -8.94
CA LEU A 173 -3.02 -4.21 -9.45
C LEU A 173 -3.18 -5.54 -8.72
N LEU A 174 -3.36 -6.61 -9.48
CA LEU A 174 -3.64 -7.95 -9.02
C LEU A 174 -2.56 -8.91 -9.54
N GLN A 175 -2.34 -9.99 -8.80
CA GLN A 175 -1.46 -11.06 -9.22
C GLN A 175 -1.95 -12.41 -8.68
N VAL A 176 -1.80 -13.46 -9.48
CA VAL A 176 -2.13 -14.82 -9.06
C VAL A 176 -0.94 -15.44 -8.33
N ASP A 177 -1.14 -15.83 -7.07
CA ASP A 177 -0.11 -16.43 -6.23
C ASP A 177 0.21 -17.89 -6.62
N ALA A 178 1.16 -18.52 -5.92
CA ALA A 178 1.61 -19.88 -6.22
C ALA A 178 0.51 -20.92 -6.06
N GLU A 179 -0.51 -20.60 -5.26
CA GLU A 179 -1.66 -21.44 -4.99
C GLU A 179 -2.83 -21.17 -5.94
N GLY A 180 -2.65 -20.29 -6.94
CA GLY A 180 -3.69 -19.97 -7.91
C GLY A 180 -4.73 -18.96 -7.41
N ARG A 181 -4.48 -18.27 -6.30
CA ARG A 181 -5.40 -17.27 -5.74
C ARG A 181 -5.07 -15.90 -6.28
N GLU A 182 -6.09 -15.15 -6.67
CA GLU A 182 -5.92 -13.74 -7.03
C GLU A 182 -5.72 -12.90 -5.77
N ARG A 183 -4.62 -12.14 -5.74
CA ARG A 183 -4.23 -11.30 -4.61
C ARG A 183 -4.00 -9.87 -5.07
N VAL A 184 -4.41 -8.91 -4.25
CA VAL A 184 -4.20 -7.49 -4.53
C VAL A 184 -2.79 -7.07 -4.16
N VAL A 185 -2.05 -6.48 -5.09
CA VAL A 185 -0.73 -5.88 -4.86
C VAL A 185 -0.86 -4.41 -4.43
N SER A 186 -1.75 -3.65 -5.07
CA SER A 186 -1.99 -2.24 -4.72
C SER A 186 -3.30 -1.72 -5.26
N PHE A 187 -4.00 -0.89 -4.46
CA PHE A 187 -5.10 -0.05 -4.95
C PHE A 187 -4.60 1.35 -5.29
N GLN A 188 -5.19 1.96 -6.33
CA GLN A 188 -4.99 3.35 -6.70
C GLN A 188 -6.33 3.97 -7.06
N SER A 189 -6.59 5.18 -6.60
CA SER A 189 -7.80 5.91 -7.00
C SER A 189 -7.55 7.41 -6.98
N ARG A 190 -8.34 8.15 -7.76
CA ARG A 190 -8.36 9.62 -7.71
C ARG A 190 -9.71 10.15 -8.15
N GLN A 191 -10.04 11.35 -7.67
CA GLN A 191 -11.20 12.08 -8.19
C GLN A 191 -10.93 12.59 -9.61
N LEU A 192 -11.99 12.68 -10.39
CA LEU A 192 -12.00 13.31 -11.70
C LEU A 192 -11.83 14.84 -11.56
N LYS A 193 -11.02 15.42 -12.43
CA LYS A 193 -10.90 16.87 -12.59
C LYS A 193 -12.21 17.42 -13.15
N ALA A 194 -12.42 18.73 -13.00
CA ALA A 194 -13.64 19.40 -13.48
C ALA A 194 -13.95 19.09 -14.95
N ALA A 195 -12.96 19.12 -15.84
CA ALA A 195 -13.13 18.79 -17.25
C ALA A 195 -13.43 17.29 -17.48
N GLU A 196 -12.77 16.40 -16.73
CA GLU A 196 -12.91 14.94 -16.89
C GLU A 196 -14.30 14.42 -16.44
N LYS A 197 -15.01 15.16 -15.59
CA LYS A 197 -16.38 14.81 -15.19
C LYS A 197 -17.39 14.86 -16.34
N ASN A 198 -17.11 15.71 -17.32
CA ASN A 198 -17.96 15.88 -18.51
C ASN A 198 -17.67 14.82 -19.58
N TYR A 199 -16.70 13.93 -19.35
CA TYR A 199 -16.42 12.85 -20.29
C TYR A 199 -17.58 11.84 -20.31
N PRO A 200 -17.91 11.30 -21.49
CA PRO A 200 -18.82 10.17 -21.57
C PRO A 200 -18.21 8.94 -20.85
N VAL A 201 -19.07 8.00 -20.47
CA VAL A 201 -18.66 6.85 -19.63
C VAL A 201 -17.48 6.08 -20.22
N HIS A 202 -17.48 5.81 -21.52
CA HIS A 202 -16.38 5.09 -22.19
C HIS A 202 -15.03 5.82 -22.12
N ASP A 203 -15.03 7.16 -22.16
CA ASP A 203 -13.82 7.96 -22.02
C ASP A 203 -13.33 7.99 -20.56
N LYS A 204 -14.24 7.92 -19.58
CA LYS A 204 -13.89 7.77 -18.17
C LYS A 204 -13.23 6.42 -17.90
N GLU A 205 -13.74 5.34 -18.50
CA GLU A 205 -13.14 4.00 -18.44
C GLU A 205 -11.73 3.99 -19.05
N LEU A 206 -11.58 4.57 -20.25
CA LEU A 206 -10.27 4.69 -20.90
C LEU A 206 -9.29 5.52 -20.06
N LEU A 207 -9.78 6.57 -19.40
CA LEU A 207 -8.98 7.37 -18.48
C LEU A 207 -8.54 6.56 -17.25
N ALA A 208 -9.40 5.69 -16.71
CA ALA A 208 -9.04 4.77 -15.63
C ALA A 208 -7.93 3.81 -16.06
N MET A 209 -8.04 3.22 -17.25
CA MET A 209 -6.99 2.36 -17.82
C MET A 209 -5.66 3.10 -17.99
N LYS A 210 -5.68 4.29 -18.61
CA LYS A 210 -4.48 5.14 -18.75
C LYS A 210 -3.88 5.46 -17.40
N TYR A 211 -4.71 5.82 -16.42
CA TYR A 211 -4.27 6.14 -15.07
C TYR A 211 -3.57 4.95 -14.41
N ALA A 212 -4.14 3.75 -14.53
CA ALA A 212 -3.57 2.53 -14.02
C ALA A 212 -2.19 2.23 -14.64
N LEU A 213 -2.06 2.35 -15.97
CA LEU A 213 -0.78 2.14 -16.67
C LEU A 213 0.31 3.11 -16.19
N VAL A 214 -0.04 4.38 -15.95
CA VAL A 214 0.90 5.38 -15.42
C VAL A 214 1.27 5.08 -13.98
N LYS A 215 0.31 4.69 -13.14
CA LYS A 215 0.55 4.44 -11.71
C LYS A 215 1.29 3.15 -11.44
N PHE A 216 0.99 2.09 -12.18
CA PHE A 216 1.63 0.79 -12.05
C PHE A 216 2.79 0.60 -13.01
N ARG A 217 3.29 1.68 -13.63
CA ARG A 217 4.38 1.66 -14.61
C ARG A 217 5.59 0.84 -14.16
N VAL A 218 5.99 0.98 -12.89
CA VAL A 218 7.12 0.25 -12.29
C VAL A 218 6.95 -1.28 -12.37
N HIS A 219 5.71 -1.77 -12.28
CA HIS A 219 5.43 -3.20 -12.33
C HIS A 219 5.15 -3.67 -13.77
N LEU A 220 4.48 -2.85 -14.59
CA LEU A 220 3.98 -3.26 -15.90
C LEU A 220 5.00 -3.15 -17.03
N LEU A 221 6.00 -2.28 -16.93
CA LEU A 221 7.02 -2.13 -18.00
C LEU A 221 8.22 -3.08 -17.85
N GLY A 222 8.31 -3.84 -16.75
CA GLY A 222 9.47 -4.66 -16.43
C GLY A 222 10.76 -3.86 -16.23
N GLN A 223 11.86 -4.54 -15.91
CA GLN A 223 13.20 -3.94 -15.76
C GLN A 223 13.99 -3.88 -17.08
N ASN A 224 13.48 -4.48 -18.16
CA ASN A 224 14.14 -4.47 -19.48
C ASN A 224 13.48 -3.42 -20.38
N PRO A 225 14.13 -2.27 -20.65
CA PRO A 225 13.73 -1.47 -21.80
C PRO A 225 13.87 -2.32 -23.07
N LEU A 226 12.83 -2.29 -23.92
CA LEU A 226 12.87 -2.82 -25.29
C LEU A 226 14.09 -2.30 -26.06
#